data_AF-A0A3D1X3W8-F1
#
_entry.id   AF-A0A3D1X3W8-F1
#
_cell.length_a   1.000
_cell.length_b   1.000
_cell.length_c   1.000
_cell.angle_alpha   90.00
_cell.angle_beta   90.00
_cell.angle_gamma   90.00
#
_symmetry.space_group_name_H-M   'P 1'
#
loop_
_entity.id
_entity.type
_entity.pdbx_description
1 polymer ?
#
loop_
_entity_poly.entity_id
_entity_poly.type
_entity_poly.pdbx_seq_one_letter_code
_entity_poly.pdbx_strand_id
1 'polypeptide(L)'
;MFDIAPLFISVRSSLLATVIVFIFGLLFARLFLYSCGKTRWITDVLFTLPMVLPPTVVGFLLLVVFGENGFLGRLLSQFGIRVIFSWQATVLAAVVVSFPLMYRAAKGAMEQVDDTLVWAARTLGMKERQIFIKVLIPEALPGIVAGVVVSFARALGEFGATL
;
A
#
# COMPACT_ATOMS: atom_id res chain seq x y z
N MET A 1 -7.47 32.68 15.80
CA MET A 1 -8.36 31.51 15.58
C MET A 1 -7.49 30.40 15.04
N PHE A 2 -7.54 29.20 15.61
CA PHE A 2 -6.84 28.05 15.04
C PHE A 2 -7.47 27.72 13.70
N ASP A 3 -6.72 27.81 12.60
CA ASP A 3 -7.20 27.36 11.30
C ASP A 3 -7.17 25.82 11.26
N ILE A 4 -8.35 25.20 11.34
CA ILE A 4 -8.55 23.74 11.39
C ILE A 4 -8.48 23.13 9.97
N ALA A 5 -8.41 23.98 8.93
CA ALA A 5 -8.37 23.56 7.53
C ALA A 5 -7.23 22.58 7.18
N PRO A 6 -5.98 22.75 7.68
CA PRO A 6 -4.89 21.81 7.41
C PRO A 6 -5.15 20.42 8.01
N LEU A 7 -5.72 20.37 9.22
CA LEU A 7 -6.09 19.12 9.88
C LEU A 7 -7.08 18.31 9.02
N PHE A 8 -8.09 18.98 8.47
CA PHE A 8 -9.10 18.33 7.64
C PHE A 8 -8.52 17.79 6.33
N ILE A 9 -7.60 18.54 5.71
CA ILE A 9 -6.92 18.10 4.49
C ILE A 9 -6.04 16.87 4.77
N SER A 10 -5.24 16.90 5.85
CA SER A 10 -4.36 15.78 6.24
C SER A 10 -5.11 14.51 6.62
N VAL A 11 -6.27 14.62 7.28
CA VAL A 11 -7.14 13.47 7.57
C VAL A 11 -7.75 12.92 6.30
N ARG A 12 -8.28 13.77 5.42
CA ARG A 12 -8.90 13.35 4.16
C ARG A 12 -7.91 12.65 3.24
N SER A 13 -6.70 13.19 3.13
CA SER A 13 -5.64 12.65 2.29
C SER A 13 -5.06 11.35 2.85
N SER A 14 -4.82 11.26 4.16
CA SER A 14 -4.34 10.03 4.81
C SER A 14 -5.36 8.90 4.75
N LEU A 15 -6.66 9.21 4.87
CA LEU A 15 -7.74 8.23 4.66
C LEU A 15 -7.74 7.71 3.22
N LEU A 16 -7.69 8.60 2.23
CA LEU A 16 -7.62 8.20 0.82
C LEU A 16 -6.38 7.34 0.54
N ALA A 17 -5.21 7.75 1.04
CA ALA A 17 -3.98 6.97 0.92
C ALA A 17 -4.12 5.59 1.56
N THR A 18 -4.73 5.51 2.74
CA THR A 18 -4.94 4.25 3.46
C THR A 18 -5.86 3.30 2.70
N VAL A 19 -6.94 3.79 2.11
CA VAL A 19 -7.84 2.96 1.28
C VAL A 19 -7.09 2.41 0.06
N ILE A 20 -6.33 3.26 -0.62
CA ILE A 20 -5.50 2.87 -1.77
C ILE A 20 -4.50 1.79 -1.34
N VAL A 21 -3.76 2.03 -0.26
CA VAL A 21 -2.74 1.13 0.27
C VAL A 21 -3.33 -0.18 0.77
N PHE A 22 -4.51 -0.16 1.39
CA PHE A 22 -5.22 -1.36 1.80
C PHE A 22 -5.53 -2.26 0.60
N ILE A 23 -6.12 -1.69 -0.46
CA ILE A 23 -6.50 -2.44 -1.67
C ILE A 23 -5.25 -3.01 -2.36
N PHE A 24 -4.24 -2.16 -2.63
CA PHE A 24 -3.03 -2.60 -3.30
C PHE A 24 -2.20 -3.54 -2.43
N GLY A 25 -2.03 -3.25 -1.15
CA GLY A 25 -1.28 -4.09 -0.21
C GLY A 25 -1.87 -5.49 -0.12
N LEU A 26 -3.20 -5.61 -0.04
CA LEU A 26 -3.90 -6.90 -0.02
C LEU A 26 -3.78 -7.64 -1.36
N LEU A 27 -3.91 -6.92 -2.48
CA LEU A 27 -3.76 -7.49 -3.83
C LEU A 27 -2.34 -8.04 -4.04
N PHE A 28 -1.32 -7.29 -3.64
CA PHE A 28 0.08 -7.70 -3.79
C PHE A 28 0.46 -8.80 -2.79
N ALA A 29 -0.06 -8.78 -1.55
CA ALA A 29 0.11 -9.88 -0.61
C ALA A 29 -0.49 -11.18 -1.16
N ARG A 30 -1.66 -11.10 -1.79
CA ARG A 30 -2.25 -12.23 -2.51
C ARG A 30 -1.34 -12.73 -3.63
N LEU A 31 -0.87 -11.85 -4.52
CA LEU A 31 0.00 -12.24 -5.63
C LEU A 31 1.28 -12.92 -5.12
N PHE A 32 1.82 -12.44 -4.00
CA PHE A 32 2.98 -13.02 -3.35
C PHE A 32 2.73 -14.46 -2.86
N LEU A 33 1.58 -14.74 -2.23
CA LEU A 33 1.23 -16.09 -1.77
C LEU A 33 1.16 -17.12 -2.91
N TYR A 34 0.74 -16.68 -4.10
CA TYR A 34 0.64 -17.53 -5.29
C TYR A 34 1.91 -17.52 -6.17
N SER A 35 2.94 -16.77 -5.78
CA SER A 35 4.20 -16.68 -6.53
C SER A 35 5.21 -17.73 -6.07
N CYS A 36 5.93 -18.35 -7.00
CA CYS A 36 6.94 -19.38 -6.71
C CYS A 36 8.37 -18.93 -6.99
N GLY A 37 9.34 -19.44 -6.21
CA GLY A 37 10.78 -19.33 -6.47
C GLY A 37 11.30 -17.89 -6.59
N LYS A 38 12.02 -17.61 -7.68
CA LYS A 38 12.74 -16.34 -7.92
C LYS A 38 11.80 -15.13 -8.03
N THR A 39 10.61 -15.31 -8.62
CA THR A 39 9.62 -14.23 -8.78
C THR A 39 9.13 -13.74 -7.42
N ARG A 40 8.86 -14.66 -6.48
CA ARG A 40 8.45 -14.33 -5.10
C ARG A 40 9.48 -13.42 -4.43
N TRP A 41 10.77 -13.75 -4.54
CA TRP A 41 11.85 -12.95 -3.96
C TRP A 41 11.99 -11.56 -4.61
N ILE A 42 11.99 -11.49 -5.95
CA ILE A 42 12.10 -10.21 -6.67
C ILE A 42 10.94 -9.27 -6.31
N THR A 43 9.72 -9.79 -6.31
CA THR A 43 8.52 -9.01 -5.97
C THR A 43 8.56 -8.52 -4.54
N ASP A 44 9.02 -9.35 -3.59
CA ASP A 44 9.13 -8.95 -2.19
C ASP A 44 10.15 -7.83 -1.98
N VAL A 45 11.33 -7.96 -2.59
CA VAL A 45 12.36 -6.93 -2.55
C VAL A 45 11.83 -5.64 -3.16
N LEU A 46 11.18 -5.71 -4.34
CA LEU A 46 10.65 -4.54 -5.03
C LEU A 46 9.61 -3.78 -4.19
N PHE A 47 8.69 -4.50 -3.53
CA PHE A 47 7.63 -3.88 -2.74
C PHE A 47 8.07 -3.41 -1.36
N THR A 48 9.14 -3.99 -0.82
CA THR A 48 9.74 -3.54 0.45
C THR A 48 10.81 -2.48 0.27
N LEU A 49 11.30 -2.28 -0.97
CA LEU A 49 12.34 -1.30 -1.31
C LEU A 49 12.04 0.12 -0.81
N PRO A 50 10.82 0.67 -0.93
CA PRO A 50 10.52 2.02 -0.46
C PRO A 50 10.72 2.20 1.06
N MET A 51 10.62 1.12 1.84
CA MET A 51 10.84 1.16 3.30
C MET A 51 12.32 1.29 3.66
N VAL A 52 13.21 0.80 2.80
CA VAL A 52 14.67 0.80 3.04
C VAL A 52 15.30 2.09 2.53
N LEU A 53 14.68 2.75 1.56
CA LEU A 53 15.16 4.01 1.01
C LEU A 53 14.92 5.18 2.00
N PRO A 54 15.87 6.13 2.08
CA PRO A 54 15.61 7.39 2.76
C PRO A 54 14.39 8.10 2.15
N PRO A 55 13.55 8.78 2.96
CA PRO A 55 12.34 9.46 2.47
C PRO A 55 12.66 10.52 1.40
N THR A 56 13.81 11.16 1.48
CA THR A 56 14.29 12.11 0.47
C THR A 56 14.48 11.46 -0.90
N VAL A 57 15.00 10.22 -0.94
CA VAL A 57 15.18 9.47 -2.19
C VAL A 57 13.82 9.07 -2.76
N VAL A 58 12.88 8.66 -1.90
CA VAL A 58 11.50 8.36 -2.32
C VAL A 58 10.86 9.61 -2.93
N GLY A 59 10.97 10.77 -2.27
CA GLY A 59 10.48 12.04 -2.81
C GLY A 59 11.10 12.41 -4.16
N PHE A 60 12.42 12.25 -4.31
CA PHE A 60 13.11 12.47 -5.58
C PHE A 60 12.62 11.51 -6.68
N LEU A 61 12.45 10.22 -6.39
CA LEU A 61 11.91 9.26 -7.35
C LEU A 61 10.49 9.64 -7.79
N LEU A 62 9.65 10.10 -6.85
CA LEU A 62 8.31 10.59 -7.18
C LEU A 62 8.38 11.82 -8.08
N LEU A 63 9.31 12.76 -7.83
CA LEU A 63 9.54 13.90 -8.72
C LEU A 63 10.06 13.49 -10.10
N VAL A 64 10.90 12.46 -10.21
CA VAL A 64 11.38 11.98 -11.52
C VAL A 64 10.26 11.30 -12.31
N VAL A 65 9.38 10.56 -11.63
CA VAL A 65 8.30 9.79 -12.27
C VAL A 65 7.08 10.66 -12.60
N PHE A 66 6.64 11.47 -11.63
CA PHE A 66 5.47 12.36 -11.71
C PHE A 66 5.83 13.81 -12.03
N GLY A 67 7.12 14.08 -12.26
CA GLY A 67 7.70 15.31 -12.76
C GLY A 67 7.06 15.84 -14.04
N GLU A 68 7.14 17.15 -14.32
CA GLU A 68 6.71 17.69 -15.62
C GLU A 68 7.43 17.00 -16.79
N ASN A 69 8.68 16.59 -16.55
CA ASN A 69 9.50 15.83 -17.49
C ASN A 69 9.42 14.31 -17.33
N GLY A 70 8.70 13.79 -16.33
CA GLY A 70 8.58 12.36 -16.04
C GLY A 70 7.62 11.63 -16.99
N PHE A 71 7.76 10.31 -17.13
CA PHE A 71 6.92 9.51 -18.04
C PHE A 71 5.43 9.59 -17.65
N LEU A 72 5.12 9.37 -16.38
CA LEU A 72 3.76 9.47 -15.86
C LEU A 72 3.29 10.92 -15.81
N GLY A 73 4.16 11.87 -15.42
CA GLY A 73 3.78 13.29 -15.40
C GLY A 73 3.43 13.86 -16.79
N ARG A 74 4.14 13.46 -17.86
CA ARG A 74 3.79 13.81 -19.24
C ARG A 74 2.47 13.18 -19.69
N LEU A 75 2.21 11.94 -19.31
CA LEU A 75 0.97 11.26 -19.67
C LEU A 75 -0.23 11.91 -18.96
N LEU A 76 -0.08 12.31 -17.69
CA LEU A 76 -1.12 13.03 -16.95
C LEU A 76 -1.28 14.48 -17.41
N SER A 77 -0.21 15.14 -17.87
CA SER A 77 -0.29 16.49 -18.41
C SER A 77 -1.05 16.56 -19.73
N GLN A 78 -1.07 15.48 -20.53
CA GLN A 78 -1.97 15.36 -21.69
C GLN A 78 -3.45 15.42 -21.31
N PHE A 79 -3.80 15.03 -20.08
CA PHE A 79 -5.14 15.17 -19.51
C PHE A 79 -5.33 16.45 -18.69
N GLY A 80 -4.34 17.36 -18.70
CA GLY A 80 -4.39 18.63 -17.96
C GLY A 80 -4.16 18.49 -16.45
N ILE A 81 -3.72 17.32 -15.95
CA ILE A 81 -3.54 17.06 -14.52
C ILE A 81 -2.08 17.29 -14.13
N ARG A 82 -1.82 18.33 -13.32
CA ARG A 82 -0.51 18.52 -12.68
C ARG A 82 -0.50 17.88 -11.30
N VAL A 83 0.36 16.87 -11.12
CA VAL A 83 0.45 16.14 -9.84
C VAL A 83 1.39 16.83 -8.86
N ILE A 84 2.49 17.43 -9.32
CA ILE A 84 3.50 18.04 -8.44
C ILE A 84 2.93 19.31 -7.77
N PHE A 85 3.28 19.54 -6.50
CA PHE A 85 2.79 20.66 -5.67
C PHE A 85 1.26 20.69 -5.49
N SER A 86 0.60 19.53 -5.61
CA SER A 86 -0.83 19.38 -5.43
C SER A 86 -1.14 18.47 -4.23
N TRP A 87 -2.38 18.52 -3.74
CA TRP A 87 -2.85 17.60 -2.70
C TRP A 87 -2.85 16.13 -3.19
N GLN A 88 -2.87 15.91 -4.51
CA GLN A 88 -2.74 14.58 -5.09
C GLN A 88 -1.32 14.04 -4.96
N ALA A 89 -0.28 14.89 -5.08
CA ALA A 89 1.10 14.47 -4.83
C ALA A 89 1.31 14.04 -3.39
N THR A 90 0.69 14.73 -2.42
CA THR A 90 0.81 14.37 -1.01
C THR A 90 0.11 13.06 -0.68
N VAL A 91 -1.07 12.80 -1.28
CA VAL A 91 -1.71 11.47 -1.22
C VAL A 91 -0.80 10.40 -1.82
N LEU A 92 -0.23 10.65 -2.99
CA LEU A 92 0.62 9.68 -3.68
C LEU A 92 1.91 9.36 -2.90
N ALA A 93 2.55 10.38 -2.33
CA ALA A 93 3.71 10.21 -1.45
C ALA A 93 3.35 9.38 -0.21
N ALA A 94 2.23 9.71 0.44
CA ALA A 94 1.73 8.94 1.57
C ALA A 94 1.45 7.48 1.21
N VAL A 95 0.89 7.21 0.02
CA VAL A 95 0.69 5.85 -0.50
C VAL A 95 2.02 5.12 -0.62
N VAL A 96 3.03 5.69 -1.29
CA VAL A 96 4.31 5.01 -1.53
C VAL A 96 5.04 4.67 -0.24
N VAL A 97 4.98 5.57 0.75
CA VAL A 97 5.66 5.40 2.03
C VAL A 97 4.92 4.42 2.96
N SER A 98 3.58 4.43 2.95
CA SER A 98 2.76 3.56 3.81
C SER A 98 2.43 2.20 3.20
N PHE A 99 2.60 2.05 1.88
CA PHE A 99 2.43 0.79 1.14
C PHE A 99 3.25 -0.39 1.68
N PRO A 100 4.59 -0.30 1.86
CA PRO A 100 5.39 -1.43 2.29
C PRO A 100 5.00 -1.95 3.68
N LEU A 101 4.52 -1.04 4.56
CA LEU A 101 4.04 -1.39 5.90
C LEU A 101 2.77 -2.25 5.82
N MET A 102 1.80 -1.84 5.00
CA MET A 102 0.57 -2.60 4.79
C MET A 102 0.85 -3.95 4.14
N TYR A 103 1.69 -3.96 3.10
CA TYR A 103 2.06 -5.17 2.39
C TYR A 103 2.73 -6.19 3.32
N ARG A 104 3.69 -5.74 4.16
CA ARG A 104 4.34 -6.63 5.14
C ARG A 104 3.38 -7.14 6.20
N ALA A 105 2.51 -6.28 6.73
CA ALA A 105 1.52 -6.68 7.72
C ALA A 105 0.53 -7.71 7.15
N ALA A 106 -0.02 -7.46 5.96
CA ALA A 106 -0.94 -8.38 5.29
C ALA A 106 -0.26 -9.70 4.93
N LYS A 107 0.96 -9.65 4.36
CA LYS A 107 1.75 -10.85 4.07
C LYS A 107 2.03 -11.66 5.33
N GLY A 108 2.54 -11.03 6.38
CA GLY A 108 2.87 -11.72 7.63
C GLY A 108 1.65 -12.32 8.31
N ALA A 109 0.51 -11.63 8.28
CA ALA A 109 -0.75 -12.14 8.79
C ALA A 109 -1.25 -13.37 8.00
N MET A 110 -1.14 -13.33 6.67
CA MET A 110 -1.53 -14.45 5.81
C MET A 110 -0.60 -15.65 5.92
N GLU A 111 0.71 -15.43 6.11
CA GLU A 111 1.70 -16.49 6.33
C GLU A 111 1.54 -17.19 7.69
N GLN A 112 0.87 -16.56 8.66
CA GLN A 112 0.57 -17.14 9.97
C GLN A 112 -0.71 -17.99 9.98
N VAL A 113 -1.53 -17.94 8.92
CA VAL A 113 -2.74 -18.77 8.81
C VAL A 113 -2.32 -20.24 8.69
N ASP A 114 -2.97 -21.10 9.47
CA ASP A 114 -2.67 -22.53 9.45
C ASP A 114 -2.98 -23.12 8.05
N ASP A 115 -1.96 -23.70 7.44
CA ASP A 115 -2.06 -24.39 6.16
C ASP A 115 -3.13 -25.49 6.19
N THR A 116 -3.39 -26.12 7.35
CA THR A 116 -4.42 -27.17 7.47
C THR A 116 -5.82 -26.67 7.10
N LEU A 117 -6.15 -25.41 7.41
CA LEU A 117 -7.42 -24.77 7.02
C LEU A 117 -7.50 -24.61 5.50
N VAL A 118 -6.39 -24.23 4.88
CA VAL A 118 -6.27 -24.09 3.42
C VAL A 118 -6.42 -25.46 2.74
N TRP A 119 -5.75 -26.49 3.26
CA TRP A 119 -5.85 -27.86 2.75
C TRP A 119 -7.26 -28.43 2.90
N ALA A 120 -7.91 -28.25 4.06
CA ALA A 120 -9.29 -28.68 4.28
C ALA A 120 -10.26 -28.01 3.30
N ALA A 121 -10.09 -26.70 3.06
CA ALA A 121 -10.90 -25.97 2.08
C ALA A 121 -10.71 -26.49 0.64
N ARG A 122 -9.47 -26.88 0.27
CA ARG A 122 -9.20 -27.53 -1.02
C ARG A 122 -9.88 -28.89 -1.12
N THR A 123 -9.87 -29.70 -0.07
CA THR A 123 -10.57 -30.99 -0.03
C THR A 123 -12.08 -30.85 -0.17
N LEU A 124 -12.66 -29.76 0.33
CA LEU A 124 -14.07 -29.39 0.13
C LEU A 124 -14.37 -28.85 -1.28
N GLY A 125 -13.40 -28.85 -2.20
CA GLY A 125 -13.58 -28.42 -3.59
C GLY A 125 -13.62 -26.90 -3.80
N MET A 126 -13.19 -26.11 -2.81
CA MET A 126 -13.17 -24.65 -2.94
C MET A 126 -12.09 -24.21 -3.94
N LYS A 127 -12.43 -23.27 -4.82
CA LYS A 127 -11.45 -22.63 -5.71
C LYS A 127 -10.52 -21.72 -4.92
N GLU A 128 -9.28 -21.54 -5.38
CA GLU A 128 -8.28 -20.65 -4.74
C GLU A 128 -8.80 -19.23 -4.45
N ARG A 129 -9.64 -18.67 -5.34
CA ARG A 129 -10.28 -17.36 -5.08
C ARG A 129 -11.22 -17.39 -3.88
N GLN A 130 -11.95 -18.49 -3.70
CA GLN A 130 -12.88 -18.65 -2.58
C GLN A 130 -12.12 -18.92 -1.28
N ILE A 131 -11.05 -19.71 -1.32
CA ILE A 131 -10.19 -19.96 -0.16
C ILE A 131 -9.58 -18.64 0.32
N PHE A 132 -9.05 -17.83 -0.59
CA PHE A 132 -8.51 -16.52 -0.24
C PHE A 132 -9.54 -15.61 0.45
N ILE A 133 -10.75 -15.50 -0.10
CA ILE A 133 -11.76 -14.57 0.42
C ILE A 133 -12.48 -15.09 1.68
N LYS A 134 -12.73 -16.41 1.75
CA LYS A 134 -13.57 -17.01 2.80
C LYS A 134 -12.79 -17.67 3.93
N VAL A 135 -11.51 -17.96 3.73
CA VAL A 135 -10.66 -18.62 4.74
C VAL A 135 -9.50 -17.71 5.09
N LEU A 136 -8.69 -17.33 4.10
CA LEU A 136 -7.44 -16.62 4.36
C LEU A 136 -7.66 -15.19 4.89
N ILE A 137 -8.52 -14.39 4.23
CA ILE A 137 -8.81 -13.01 4.66
C ILE A 137 -9.44 -12.97 6.06
N PRO A 138 -10.48 -13.75 6.39
CA PRO A 138 -11.10 -13.71 7.72
C PRO A 138 -10.14 -14.12 8.84
N GLU A 139 -9.33 -15.16 8.62
CA GLU A 139 -8.33 -15.60 9.61
C GLU A 139 -7.19 -14.60 9.78
N ALA A 140 -6.71 -14.00 8.68
CA ALA A 140 -5.68 -12.97 8.72
C ALA A 140 -6.20 -11.57 9.13
N LEU A 141 -7.51 -11.41 9.36
CA LEU A 141 -8.16 -10.11 9.55
C LEU A 141 -7.55 -9.29 10.69
N PRO A 142 -7.23 -9.85 11.88
CA PRO A 142 -6.61 -9.09 12.96
C PRO A 142 -5.28 -8.46 12.54
N GLY A 143 -4.44 -9.20 11.81
CA GLY A 143 -3.16 -8.72 11.31
C GLY A 143 -3.30 -7.73 10.16
N ILE A 144 -4.28 -7.91 9.28
CA ILE A 144 -4.62 -6.95 8.21
C ILE A 144 -5.08 -5.62 8.82
N VAL A 145 -5.93 -5.66 9.85
CA VAL A 145 -6.41 -4.45 10.55
C VAL A 145 -5.25 -3.74 11.25
N ALA A 146 -4.34 -4.48 11.91
CA ALA A 146 -3.13 -3.90 12.47
C ALA A 146 -2.29 -3.19 11.39
N GLY A 147 -2.15 -3.80 10.21
CA GLY A 147 -1.49 -3.20 9.06
C GLY A 147 -2.13 -1.89 8.60
N VAL A 148 -3.47 -1.87 8.51
CA VAL A 148 -4.24 -0.67 8.15
C VAL A 148 -3.95 0.47 9.12
N VAL A 149 -3.98 0.19 10.44
CA VAL A 149 -3.74 1.20 11.48
C VAL A 149 -2.32 1.75 11.39
N VAL A 150 -1.32 0.89 11.22
CA VAL A 150 0.09 1.30 11.10
C VAL A 150 0.33 2.13 9.82
N SER A 151 -0.24 1.70 8.69
CA SER A 151 -0.12 2.44 7.43
C SER A 151 -0.85 3.79 7.48
N PHE A 152 -2.01 3.85 8.14
CA PHE A 152 -2.72 5.11 8.39
C PHE A 152 -1.88 6.05 9.25
N ALA A 153 -1.33 5.56 10.37
CA ALA A 153 -0.47 6.35 11.24
C ALA A 153 0.75 6.90 10.47
N ARG A 154 1.34 6.07 9.60
CA ARG A 154 2.46 6.48 8.75
C ARG A 154 2.06 7.56 7.74
N ALA A 155 0.92 7.39 7.07
CA ALA A 155 0.40 8.34 6.09
C ALA A 155 0.06 9.68 6.74
N LEU A 156 -0.54 9.67 7.93
CA LEU A 156 -0.84 10.86 8.71
C LEU A 156 0.45 11.58 9.16
N GLY A 157 1.47 10.82 9.57
CA GLY A 157 2.78 11.35 9.96
C GLY A 157 3.54 12.03 8.82
N GLU A 158 3.44 11.53 7.58
CA GLU A 158 4.07 12.18 6.42
C GLU A 158 3.51 13.58 6.18
N PHE A 159 2.19 13.77 6.34
CA PHE A 159 1.56 15.08 6.19
C PHE A 159 2.05 16.11 7.21
N GLY A 160 2.35 15.67 8.44
CA GLY A 160 2.93 16.54 9.46
C GLY A 160 4.37 16.96 9.16
N ALA A 161 5.11 16.18 8.36
CA ALA A 161 6.49 16.46 7.98
C ALA A 161 6.63 17.20 6.63
N THR A 162 5.56 17.28 5.82
CA THR A 162 5.56 17.94 4.50
C THR A 162 5.03 19.37 4.51
N LEU A 163 4.48 19.86 5.63
CA LEU A 163 4.06 21.26 5.82
C LEU A 163 5.14 22.09 6.52
#